data_AF-A0A919MUJ6-F1
#
_entry.id   AF-A0A919MUJ6-F1
#
_cell.length_a   1.000
_cell.length_b   1.000
_cell.length_c   1.000
_cell.angle_alpha   90.00
_cell.angle_beta   90.00
_cell.angle_gamma   90.00
#
_symmetry.space_group_name_H-M   'P 1'
#
loop_
_entity.id
_entity.type
_entity.pdbx_description
1 polymer ?
#
loop_
_entity_poly.entity_id
_entity_poly.type
_entity_poly.pdbx_seq_one_letter_code
_entity_poly.pdbx_strand_id
1 'polypeptide(L)'
;MKKQLRTAGAALAVMATAGVVAISAPGRDAEAATWETLIENSFQSRATLTSEWNFNYPWGPTHNGSARMIGSATDNSHVYLPSAGTLQIKANPVSGQGNIHYESGAVWAKDQVLVNDTFPQYELRGEFQAPSARGTWPAFWITGATSWPPESDILEYKGDNRNWFNTYKNASGGWSNTIVSVSNPAAWHSYRVWIAKVNATDVDIHYYLDGVWKGQHRGANFVNKPMWIIINLQMEGSSGSPGPTGTTYYTARNVYLGRSRA
;
A
#
# COMPACT_ATOMS: atom_id res chain seq x y z
N MET A 1 -19.12 31.59 -93.52
CA MET A 1 -19.59 31.56 -92.12
C MET A 1 -18.62 32.35 -91.25
N LYS A 2 -19.16 33.40 -90.58
CA LYS A 2 -18.71 34.16 -89.39
C LYS A 2 -17.35 33.76 -88.77
N LYS A 3 -16.29 34.59 -88.67
CA LYS A 3 -16.01 35.90 -88.02
C LYS A 3 -14.99 35.72 -86.87
N GLN A 4 -13.80 36.30 -87.06
CA GLN A 4 -12.88 36.97 -86.11
C GLN A 4 -12.47 36.29 -84.78
N LEU A 5 -11.15 36.12 -84.61
CA LEU A 5 -10.50 36.03 -83.29
C LEU A 5 -9.90 37.40 -82.93
N ARG A 6 -10.31 37.95 -81.78
CA ARG A 6 -9.76 39.15 -81.14
C ARG A 6 -8.93 38.75 -79.92
N THR A 7 -7.95 39.60 -79.65
CA THR A 7 -6.95 39.63 -78.57
C THR A 7 -7.47 39.83 -77.15
N ALA A 8 -6.59 39.47 -76.19
CA ALA A 8 -6.29 40.11 -74.91
C ALA A 8 -6.97 39.60 -73.61
N GLY A 9 -6.16 39.54 -72.55
CA GLY A 9 -6.62 39.67 -71.16
C GLY A 9 -5.90 38.79 -70.13
N ALA A 10 -4.77 39.26 -69.60
CA ALA A 10 -4.19 38.75 -68.35
C ALA A 10 -4.98 39.28 -67.14
N ALA A 11 -5.15 38.45 -66.11
CA ALA A 11 -5.51 38.91 -64.77
C ALA A 11 -4.73 38.11 -63.73
N LEU A 12 -3.82 38.81 -63.04
CA LEU A 12 -3.02 38.34 -61.91
C LEU A 12 -3.84 38.58 -60.64
N ALA A 13 -4.17 37.53 -59.88
CA ALA A 13 -4.81 37.67 -58.57
C ALA A 13 -3.74 37.51 -57.47
N VAL A 14 -3.46 38.60 -56.75
CA VAL A 14 -2.63 38.62 -55.54
C VAL A 14 -3.53 38.32 -54.35
N MET A 15 -3.35 37.18 -53.69
CA MET A 15 -3.93 36.92 -52.37
C MET A 15 -2.90 37.26 -51.29
N ALA A 16 -3.22 38.28 -50.49
CA ALA A 16 -2.47 38.62 -49.28
C ALA A 16 -2.95 37.75 -48.12
N THR A 17 -2.09 36.85 -47.63
CA THR A 17 -2.31 36.12 -46.38
C THR A 17 -1.76 36.91 -45.20
N ALA A 18 -2.64 37.42 -44.34
CA ALA A 18 -2.27 37.98 -43.04
C ALA A 18 -1.87 36.84 -42.09
N GLY A 19 -0.59 36.78 -41.72
CA GLY A 19 -0.09 35.84 -40.72
C GLY A 19 -0.47 36.30 -39.31
N VAL A 20 -1.27 35.49 -38.60
CA VAL A 20 -1.48 35.64 -37.16
C VAL A 20 -0.29 35.00 -36.45
N VAL A 21 0.52 35.82 -35.79
CA VAL A 21 1.57 35.34 -34.88
C VAL A 21 0.89 34.94 -33.56
N ALA A 22 0.78 33.64 -33.32
CA ALA A 22 0.37 33.12 -32.01
C ALA A 22 1.53 33.27 -31.03
N ILE A 23 1.38 34.15 -30.04
CA ILE A 23 2.31 34.29 -28.94
C ILE A 23 1.97 33.16 -27.94
N SER A 24 2.77 32.10 -27.94
CA SER A 24 2.70 31.05 -26.92
C SER A 24 3.16 31.63 -25.58
N ALA A 25 2.28 31.65 -24.58
CA ALA A 25 2.67 31.93 -23.21
C ALA A 25 3.69 30.88 -22.74
N PRO A 26 4.70 31.26 -21.93
CA PRO A 26 5.64 30.30 -21.38
C PRO A 26 4.86 29.35 -20.47
N GLY A 27 4.85 28.06 -20.85
CA GLY A 27 4.40 27.01 -19.96
C GLY A 27 5.26 27.05 -18.70
N ARG A 28 4.63 26.94 -17.53
CA ARG A 28 5.36 26.58 -16.31
C ARG A 28 6.01 25.23 -16.61
N ASP A 29 7.34 25.20 -16.64
CA ASP A 29 8.07 23.94 -16.67
C ASP A 29 7.57 23.11 -15.49
N ALA A 30 6.98 21.95 -15.77
CA ALA A 30 6.64 20.98 -14.74
C ALA A 30 7.98 20.51 -14.16
N GLU A 31 8.31 20.96 -12.96
CA GLU A 31 9.48 20.48 -12.24
C GLU A 31 9.37 18.95 -12.17
N ALA A 32 10.41 18.24 -12.59
CA ALA A 32 10.38 16.78 -12.63
C ALA A 32 10.21 16.26 -11.20
N ALA A 33 9.17 15.46 -10.97
CA ALA A 33 8.89 14.92 -9.64
C ALA A 33 10.13 14.19 -9.10
N THR A 34 10.59 14.58 -7.91
CA THR A 34 11.70 13.91 -7.22
C THR A 34 11.18 12.73 -6.41
N TRP A 35 11.98 11.68 -6.23
CA TRP A 35 11.58 10.49 -5.46
C TRP A 35 12.33 10.43 -4.13
N GLU A 36 11.60 10.28 -3.03
CA GLU A 36 12.13 10.19 -1.67
C GLU A 36 11.91 8.78 -1.11
N THR A 37 12.96 8.17 -0.56
CA THR A 37 12.82 6.98 0.28
C THR A 37 12.62 7.42 1.73
N LEU A 38 11.55 6.92 2.36
CA LEU A 38 11.23 7.17 3.76
C LEU A 38 11.65 6.00 4.65
N ILE A 39 11.32 4.78 4.23
CA ILE A 39 11.70 3.56 4.94
C ILE A 39 12.46 2.67 3.98
N GLU A 40 13.68 2.28 4.34
CA GLU A 40 14.39 1.14 3.78
C GLU A 40 15.29 0.53 4.86
N ASN A 41 15.66 -0.75 4.72
CA ASN A 41 16.64 -1.39 5.60
C ASN A 41 16.30 -1.28 7.11
N SER A 42 15.02 -1.14 7.46
CA SER A 42 14.57 -0.89 8.83
C SER A 42 14.84 -2.08 9.77
N PHE A 43 14.96 -3.29 9.23
CA PHE A 43 15.15 -4.53 10.00
C PHE A 43 16.61 -4.95 10.17
N GLN A 44 17.59 -4.09 9.86
CA GLN A 44 19.02 -4.43 9.96
C GLN A 44 19.49 -4.67 11.40
N SER A 45 18.93 -3.94 12.36
CA SER A 45 19.27 -4.09 13.78
C SER A 45 18.08 -3.69 14.65
N ARG A 46 18.17 -3.98 15.96
CA ARG A 46 17.15 -3.51 16.89
C ARG A 46 17.05 -1.98 16.90
N ALA A 47 18.19 -1.29 16.82
CA ALA A 47 18.24 0.17 16.79
C ALA A 47 17.49 0.75 15.59
N THR A 48 17.74 0.24 14.38
CA THR A 48 17.04 0.67 13.16
C THR A 48 15.56 0.28 13.19
N LEU A 49 15.22 -0.88 13.74
CA LEU A 49 13.82 -1.27 13.88
C LEU A 49 13.08 -0.27 14.79
N THR A 50 13.68 0.09 15.93
CA THR A 50 13.09 1.07 16.85
C THR A 50 13.16 2.52 16.38
N SER A 51 14.03 2.85 15.41
CA SER A 51 14.05 4.19 14.80
C SER A 51 12.86 4.36 13.85
N GLU A 52 12.51 3.32 13.10
CA GLU A 52 11.46 3.37 12.06
C GLU A 52 10.08 2.89 12.53
N TRP A 53 10.01 2.00 13.53
CA TRP A 53 8.76 1.31 13.92
C TRP A 53 8.47 1.45 15.42
N ASN A 54 7.19 1.59 15.72
CA ASN A 54 6.60 1.38 17.03
C ASN A 54 6.03 -0.04 17.13
N PHE A 55 5.71 -0.48 18.35
CA PHE A 55 5.18 -1.82 18.64
C PHE A 55 3.70 -1.78 18.98
N ASN A 56 3.05 -2.95 18.93
CA ASN A 56 1.59 -3.13 19.05
C ASN A 56 0.84 -2.47 17.88
N TYR A 57 -0.47 -2.29 18.02
CA TYR A 57 -1.21 -1.39 17.13
C TYR A 57 -1.12 0.06 17.65
N PRO A 58 -1.31 1.06 16.79
CA PRO A 58 -1.33 2.47 17.21
C PRO A 58 -2.33 2.79 18.33
N TRP A 59 -3.38 1.98 18.50
CA TRP A 59 -4.42 2.12 19.52
C TRP A 59 -4.33 1.12 20.68
N GLY A 60 -3.29 0.28 20.73
CA GLY A 60 -3.08 -0.67 21.83
C GLY A 60 -2.78 -2.10 21.39
N PRO A 61 -2.83 -3.07 22.32
CA PRO A 61 -2.31 -4.41 22.09
C PRO A 61 -3.33 -5.39 21.50
N THR A 62 -4.56 -4.98 21.21
CA THR A 62 -5.62 -5.89 20.73
C THR A 62 -6.33 -5.32 19.50
N HIS A 63 -6.99 -6.21 18.77
CA HIS A 63 -7.81 -5.89 17.60
C HIS A 63 -8.99 -6.87 17.50
N ASN A 64 -9.37 -7.29 16.29
CA ASN A 64 -10.59 -8.04 15.94
C ASN A 64 -10.39 -9.56 15.88
N GLY A 65 -9.31 -10.07 16.49
CA GLY A 65 -9.05 -11.50 16.67
C GLY A 65 -8.80 -11.84 18.13
N SER A 66 -8.22 -13.01 18.40
CA SER A 66 -8.00 -13.53 19.75
C SER A 66 -6.54 -13.41 20.21
N ALA A 67 -5.69 -12.67 19.49
CA ALA A 67 -4.31 -12.42 19.90
C ALA A 67 -4.13 -11.07 20.63
N ARG A 68 -3.31 -11.10 21.68
CA ARG A 68 -2.73 -9.91 22.31
C ARG A 68 -1.31 -9.68 21.79
N MET A 69 -1.04 -8.49 21.28
CA MET A 69 0.28 -8.08 20.79
C MET A 69 1.21 -7.77 21.97
N ILE A 70 2.42 -8.31 21.89
CA ILE A 70 3.49 -8.15 22.87
C ILE A 70 4.74 -7.69 22.13
N GLY A 71 5.29 -6.56 22.57
CA GLY A 71 6.50 -5.99 22.03
C GLY A 71 6.73 -4.58 22.53
N SER A 72 7.99 -4.21 22.69
CA SER A 72 8.44 -2.86 23.02
C SER A 72 9.91 -2.75 22.66
N ALA A 73 10.52 -1.55 22.65
CA ALA A 73 11.95 -1.40 22.30
C ALA A 73 12.89 -2.38 23.04
N THR A 74 12.56 -2.77 24.27
CA THR A 74 13.30 -3.72 25.10
C THR A 74 12.72 -5.14 25.15
N ASP A 75 11.48 -5.37 24.70
CA ASP A 75 10.85 -6.69 24.64
C ASP A 75 10.85 -7.25 23.22
N ASN A 76 11.65 -8.30 23.04
CA ASN A 76 11.82 -9.04 21.78
C ASN A 76 11.15 -10.42 21.83
N SER A 77 10.24 -10.66 22.78
CA SER A 77 9.65 -11.98 23.00
C SER A 77 8.82 -12.46 21.83
N HIS A 78 8.05 -11.58 21.17
CA HIS A 78 7.14 -11.93 20.07
C HIS A 78 7.42 -11.16 18.77
N VAL A 79 8.21 -10.09 18.83
CA VAL A 79 8.67 -9.28 17.68
C VAL A 79 10.19 -9.15 17.75
N TYR A 80 10.92 -9.87 16.89
CA TYR A 80 12.38 -9.93 16.95
C TYR A 80 13.03 -10.08 15.57
N LEU A 81 14.35 -9.97 15.55
CA LEU A 81 15.17 -10.14 14.35
C LEU A 81 15.98 -11.44 14.46
N PRO A 82 15.58 -12.56 13.82
CA PRO A 82 16.36 -13.80 13.84
C PRO A 82 17.72 -13.63 13.12
N SER A 83 17.81 -12.66 12.22
CA SER A 83 19.04 -12.24 11.54
C SER A 83 18.88 -10.80 11.06
N ALA A 84 20.00 -10.12 10.76
CA ALA A 84 19.98 -8.78 10.19
C ALA A 84 19.15 -8.75 8.89
N GLY A 85 18.26 -7.77 8.77
CA GLY A 85 17.40 -7.56 7.61
C GLY A 85 16.08 -8.35 7.64
N THR A 86 15.86 -9.21 8.64
CA THR A 86 14.65 -10.05 8.72
C THR A 86 13.90 -9.79 10.03
N LEU A 87 12.64 -9.35 9.93
CA LEU A 87 11.69 -9.28 11.03
C LEU A 87 10.94 -10.61 11.16
N GLN A 88 10.81 -11.13 12.37
CA GLN A 88 9.95 -12.25 12.67
C GLN A 88 8.98 -11.90 13.80
N ILE A 89 7.70 -12.17 13.54
CA ILE A 89 6.62 -12.12 14.50
C ILE A 89 6.22 -13.56 14.77
N LYS A 90 6.05 -13.94 16.04
CA LYS A 90 5.50 -15.25 16.40
C LYS A 90 4.22 -15.10 17.22
N ALA A 91 3.33 -16.07 17.06
CA ALA A 91 2.15 -16.26 17.90
C ALA A 91 2.26 -17.56 18.68
N ASN A 92 2.02 -17.52 19.99
CA ASN A 92 1.97 -18.68 20.88
C ASN A 92 0.56 -18.83 21.46
N PRO A 93 -0.02 -20.04 21.48
CA PRO A 93 -1.29 -20.27 22.15
C PRO A 93 -1.14 -20.08 23.67
N VAL A 94 -2.16 -19.50 24.28
CA VAL A 94 -2.27 -19.30 25.73
C VAL A 94 -3.63 -19.76 26.22
N SER A 95 -3.70 -20.14 27.50
CA SER A 95 -4.93 -20.57 28.15
C SER A 95 -5.26 -19.69 29.36
N GLY A 96 -6.54 -19.59 29.71
CA GLY A 96 -6.98 -18.91 30.93
C GLY A 96 -6.96 -17.38 30.86
N GLN A 97 -6.93 -16.78 29.67
CA GLN A 97 -6.88 -15.32 29.47
C GLN A 97 -8.17 -14.76 28.83
N GLY A 98 -9.32 -15.37 29.11
CA GLY A 98 -10.61 -14.98 28.54
C GLY A 98 -10.61 -15.15 27.02
N ASN A 99 -10.95 -14.08 26.29
CA ASN A 99 -11.00 -14.07 24.82
C ASN A 99 -9.61 -13.99 24.16
N ILE A 100 -8.54 -13.92 24.94
CA ILE A 100 -7.17 -13.97 24.43
C ILE A 100 -6.72 -15.43 24.41
N HIS A 101 -6.63 -15.99 23.20
CA HIS A 101 -6.18 -17.36 22.97
C HIS A 101 -4.72 -17.41 22.52
N TYR A 102 -4.14 -16.27 22.11
CA TYR A 102 -2.75 -16.18 21.65
C TYR A 102 -2.05 -14.93 22.19
N GLU A 103 -0.74 -15.07 22.43
CA GLU A 103 0.18 -13.94 22.51
C GLU A 103 0.92 -13.84 21.18
N SER A 104 0.97 -12.64 20.59
CA SER A 104 1.53 -12.40 19.26
C SER A 104 2.23 -11.04 19.18
N GLY A 105 2.44 -10.49 17.99
CA GLY A 105 3.10 -9.20 17.80
C GLY A 105 2.55 -8.38 16.64
N ALA A 106 2.75 -7.07 16.74
CA ALA A 106 2.49 -6.09 15.71
C ALA A 106 3.54 -4.98 15.78
N VAL A 107 3.83 -4.38 14.62
CA VAL A 107 4.59 -3.14 14.50
C VAL A 107 3.86 -2.18 13.57
N TRP A 108 4.04 -0.88 13.82
CA TRP A 108 3.55 0.17 12.92
C TRP A 108 4.62 1.23 12.67
N ALA A 109 4.72 1.71 11.42
CA ALA A 109 5.76 2.63 11.00
C ALA A 109 5.54 4.04 11.57
N LYS A 110 6.62 4.72 11.97
CA LYS A 110 6.54 6.12 12.40
C LYS A 110 6.19 7.05 11.25
N ASP A 111 6.67 6.75 10.04
CA ASP A 111 6.19 7.39 8.82
C ASP A 111 4.78 6.94 8.45
N GLN A 112 4.04 7.87 7.85
CA GLN A 112 2.68 7.66 7.37
C GLN A 112 2.61 7.79 5.85
N VAL A 113 1.65 7.09 5.24
CA VAL A 113 1.22 7.41 3.88
C VAL A 113 0.26 8.60 3.97
N LEU A 114 0.62 9.73 3.35
CA LEU A 114 -0.23 10.92 3.25
C LEU A 114 -0.21 11.42 1.80
N VAL A 115 -1.21 11.01 1.03
CA VAL A 115 -1.36 11.40 -0.38
C VAL A 115 -1.98 12.78 -0.47
N ASN A 116 -1.30 13.72 -1.14
CA ASN A 116 -1.76 15.10 -1.35
C ASN A 116 -1.07 15.73 -2.57
N ASP A 117 -1.24 17.04 -2.78
CA ASP A 117 -0.64 17.72 -3.93
C ASP A 117 0.89 17.81 -3.86
N THR A 118 1.47 17.85 -2.65
CA THR A 118 2.93 17.81 -2.46
C THR A 118 3.50 16.41 -2.68
N PHE A 119 2.79 15.38 -2.23
CA PHE A 119 3.18 13.98 -2.31
C PHE A 119 2.08 13.15 -3.01
N PRO A 120 1.98 13.25 -4.35
CA PRO A 120 0.85 12.65 -5.07
C PRO A 120 0.97 11.15 -5.25
N GLN A 121 2.16 10.56 -5.12
CA GLN A 121 2.39 9.14 -5.35
C GLN A 121 3.21 8.52 -4.23
N TYR A 122 2.86 7.29 -3.85
CA TYR A 122 3.59 6.47 -2.90
C TYR A 122 3.79 5.05 -3.45
N GLU A 123 4.94 4.46 -3.15
CA GLU A 123 5.17 3.03 -3.26
C GLU A 123 5.35 2.46 -1.86
N LEU A 124 4.60 1.41 -1.56
CA LEU A 124 4.77 0.61 -0.36
C LEU A 124 4.92 -0.85 -0.77
N ARG A 125 5.98 -1.50 -0.31
CA ARG A 125 6.24 -2.91 -0.61
C ARG A 125 6.96 -3.63 0.51
N GLY A 126 6.93 -4.95 0.47
CA GLY A 126 7.74 -5.82 1.31
C GLY A 126 7.72 -7.25 0.80
N GLU A 127 8.61 -8.08 1.34
CA GLU A 127 8.63 -9.51 1.12
C GLU A 127 8.24 -10.25 2.39
N PHE A 128 7.41 -11.28 2.26
CA PHE A 128 6.81 -11.95 3.40
C PHE A 128 6.77 -13.47 3.23
N GLN A 129 6.93 -14.18 4.35
CA GLN A 129 6.55 -15.59 4.52
C GLN A 129 5.39 -15.63 5.52
N ALA A 130 4.20 -15.93 5.04
CA ALA A 130 2.96 -15.81 5.77
C ALA A 130 2.38 -17.18 6.16
N PRO A 131 1.92 -17.36 7.42
CA PRO A 131 1.12 -18.51 7.77
C PRO A 131 -0.27 -18.39 7.14
N SER A 132 -0.83 -19.51 6.68
CA SER A 132 -2.09 -19.56 5.94
C SER A 132 -3.01 -20.70 6.39
N ALA A 133 -2.78 -21.23 7.59
CA ALA A 133 -3.61 -22.28 8.17
C ALA A 133 -4.82 -21.67 8.86
N ARG A 134 -5.91 -22.43 9.01
CA ARG A 134 -7.10 -21.98 9.77
C ARG A 134 -6.68 -21.33 11.10
N GLY A 135 -7.24 -20.16 11.38
CA GLY A 135 -6.96 -19.37 12.56
C GLY A 135 -5.67 -18.55 12.55
N THR A 136 -4.92 -18.51 11.44
CA THR A 136 -3.80 -17.58 11.27
C THR A 136 -4.24 -16.39 10.42
N TRP A 137 -3.99 -15.16 10.91
CA TRP A 137 -4.37 -13.92 10.24
C TRP A 137 -3.20 -12.92 10.18
N PRO A 138 -2.15 -13.21 9.39
CA PRO A 138 -1.08 -12.25 9.13
C PRO A 138 -1.58 -11.12 8.22
N ALA A 139 -1.09 -9.91 8.46
CA ALA A 139 -1.40 -8.76 7.62
C ALA A 139 -0.21 -7.80 7.42
N PHE A 140 -0.19 -7.15 6.26
CA PHE A 140 0.59 -5.95 5.94
C PHE A 140 -0.36 -4.96 5.27
N TRP A 141 -0.64 -3.85 5.93
CA TRP A 141 -1.79 -3.03 5.61
C TRP A 141 -1.59 -1.57 6.00
N ILE A 142 -2.46 -0.72 5.48
CA ILE A 142 -2.54 0.70 5.83
C ILE A 142 -3.94 1.07 6.31
N THR A 143 -4.03 1.90 7.35
CA THR A 143 -5.31 2.37 7.89
C THR A 143 -5.18 3.77 8.44
N GLY A 144 -6.27 4.53 8.45
CA GLY A 144 -6.25 5.94 8.79
C GLY A 144 -5.78 6.22 10.22
N ALA A 145 -4.88 7.19 10.34
CA ALA A 145 -4.23 7.52 11.60
C ALA A 145 -5.07 8.42 12.52
N THR A 146 -5.99 9.18 11.94
CA THR A 146 -6.86 10.14 12.64
C THR A 146 -8.34 9.95 12.33
N SER A 147 -8.67 9.08 11.38
CA SER A 147 -10.05 8.72 11.03
C SER A 147 -10.07 7.32 10.43
N TRP A 148 -11.16 6.58 10.63
CA TRP A 148 -11.47 5.39 9.83
C TRP A 148 -12.82 5.60 9.15
N PRO A 149 -12.96 5.38 7.82
CA PRO A 149 -11.89 5.09 6.83
C PRO A 149 -10.85 6.23 6.71
N PRO A 150 -9.69 6.03 6.04
CA PRO A 150 -9.32 5.00 5.04
C PRO A 150 -8.73 3.67 5.56
N GLU A 151 -8.77 2.61 4.74
CA GLU A 151 -8.09 1.33 4.95
C GLU A 151 -7.76 0.61 3.62
N SER A 152 -6.58 -0.02 3.55
CA SER A 152 -6.19 -0.89 2.45
C SER A 152 -5.25 -2.01 2.93
N ASP A 153 -5.60 -3.25 2.62
CA ASP A 153 -4.81 -4.44 2.93
C ASP A 153 -3.96 -4.84 1.72
N ILE A 154 -2.63 -4.91 1.91
CA ILE A 154 -1.65 -5.26 0.88
C ILE A 154 -1.32 -6.76 0.94
N LEU A 155 -1.18 -7.30 2.16
CA LEU A 155 -1.15 -8.74 2.42
C LEU A 155 -2.18 -9.02 3.50
N GLU A 156 -3.07 -9.98 3.25
CA GLU A 156 -4.01 -10.47 4.26
C GLU A 156 -4.41 -11.91 3.95
N TYR A 157 -4.08 -12.84 4.85
CA TYR A 157 -4.53 -14.24 4.78
C TYR A 157 -5.59 -14.51 5.84
N LYS A 158 -6.63 -15.26 5.46
CA LYS A 158 -7.79 -15.56 6.33
C LYS A 158 -7.98 -17.05 6.50
N GLY A 159 -6.98 -17.71 7.09
CA GLY A 159 -7.10 -19.13 7.43
C GLY A 159 -7.00 -20.10 6.26
N ASP A 160 -6.66 -19.60 5.07
CA ASP A 160 -6.38 -20.38 3.86
C ASP A 160 -5.31 -19.68 3.01
N ASN A 161 -4.96 -20.27 1.87
CA ASN A 161 -3.87 -19.83 1.01
C ASN A 161 -4.24 -18.71 0.01
N ARG A 162 -5.34 -18.00 0.22
CA ARG A 162 -5.73 -16.86 -0.61
C ARG A 162 -5.31 -15.57 0.05
N ASN A 163 -4.51 -14.78 -0.64
CA ASN A 163 -4.25 -13.39 -0.25
C ASN A 163 -5.45 -12.53 -0.66
N TRP A 164 -5.87 -11.67 0.26
CA TRP A 164 -6.88 -10.66 0.02
C TRP A 164 -6.21 -9.30 -0.10
N PHE A 165 -6.26 -8.72 -1.29
CA PHE A 165 -6.09 -7.28 -1.44
C PHE A 165 -7.45 -6.65 -1.19
N ASN A 166 -7.58 -5.80 -0.18
CA ASN A 166 -8.85 -5.16 0.16
C ASN A 166 -8.68 -3.65 0.31
N THR A 167 -9.74 -2.89 0.03
CA THR A 167 -9.78 -1.44 0.31
C THR A 167 -11.14 -1.03 0.81
N TYR A 168 -11.17 -0.25 1.88
CA TYR A 168 -12.34 0.46 2.36
C TYR A 168 -12.01 1.95 2.50
N LYS A 169 -12.70 2.90 1.87
CA LYS A 169 -14.05 2.89 1.31
C LYS A 169 -14.02 3.22 -0.19
N ASN A 170 -14.70 2.45 -1.03
CA ASN A 170 -14.89 2.79 -2.44
C ASN A 170 -15.97 3.89 -2.64
N ALA A 171 -16.18 4.33 -3.88
CA ALA A 171 -17.13 5.40 -4.19
C ALA A 171 -18.57 5.12 -3.72
N SER A 172 -19.02 3.86 -3.78
CA SER A 172 -20.34 3.42 -3.30
C SER A 172 -20.42 3.24 -1.79
N GLY A 173 -19.31 3.38 -1.08
CA GLY A 173 -19.25 3.26 0.37
C GLY A 173 -18.98 1.87 0.91
N GLY A 174 -18.51 0.95 0.08
CA GLY A 174 -18.22 -0.43 0.45
C GLY A 174 -16.75 -0.83 0.28
N TRP A 175 -16.53 -2.13 0.40
CA TRP A 175 -15.25 -2.79 0.16
C TRP A 175 -15.00 -3.04 -1.32
N SER A 176 -13.74 -2.92 -1.73
CA SER A 176 -13.23 -3.51 -2.98
C SER A 176 -12.30 -4.66 -2.61
N ASN A 177 -12.44 -5.81 -3.26
CA ASN A 177 -11.64 -7.00 -2.95
C ASN A 177 -11.06 -7.58 -4.24
N THR A 178 -9.77 -7.89 -4.23
CA THR A 178 -9.10 -8.72 -5.24
C THR A 178 -8.46 -9.90 -4.52
N ILE A 179 -8.99 -11.10 -4.74
CA ILE A 179 -8.59 -12.32 -4.03
C ILE A 179 -7.72 -13.18 -4.95
N VAL A 180 -6.52 -13.53 -4.49
CA VAL A 180 -5.53 -14.26 -5.29
C VAL A 180 -5.06 -15.49 -4.54
N SER A 181 -5.13 -16.67 -5.17
CA SER A 181 -4.55 -17.89 -4.59
C SER A 181 -3.02 -17.85 -4.66
N VAL A 182 -2.36 -18.19 -3.56
CA VAL A 182 -0.89 -18.28 -3.46
C VAL A 182 -0.53 -19.72 -3.12
N SER A 183 0.27 -20.36 -3.97
CA SER A 183 0.52 -21.81 -3.88
C SER A 183 1.29 -22.22 -2.63
N ASN A 184 2.21 -21.37 -2.15
CA ASN A 184 2.98 -21.60 -0.94
C ASN A 184 3.21 -20.29 -0.16
N PRO A 185 2.23 -19.81 0.62
CA PRO A 185 2.37 -18.55 1.38
C PRO A 185 3.58 -18.52 2.33
N ALA A 186 4.08 -19.69 2.74
CA ALA A 186 5.26 -19.82 3.60
C ALA A 186 6.59 -19.63 2.84
N ALA A 187 6.59 -19.61 1.51
CA ALA A 187 7.73 -19.14 0.72
C ALA A 187 7.79 -17.60 0.72
N TRP A 188 8.93 -17.04 0.29
CA TRP A 188 9.03 -15.60 0.11
C TRP A 188 8.20 -15.15 -1.09
N HIS A 189 7.27 -14.24 -0.83
CA HIS A 189 6.49 -13.55 -1.85
C HIS A 189 6.60 -12.04 -1.66
N SER A 190 6.65 -11.29 -2.76
CA SER A 190 6.67 -9.82 -2.70
C SER A 190 5.28 -9.25 -2.90
N TYR A 191 4.90 -8.32 -2.03
CA TYR A 191 3.61 -7.62 -2.07
C TYR A 191 3.90 -6.13 -2.18
N ARG A 192 3.23 -5.48 -3.12
CA ARG A 192 3.47 -4.07 -3.43
C ARG A 192 2.17 -3.38 -3.76
N VAL A 193 2.06 -2.13 -3.31
CA VAL A 193 1.09 -1.18 -3.82
C VAL A 193 1.77 0.05 -4.42
N TRP A 194 1.17 0.54 -5.50
CA TRP A 194 1.40 1.89 -6.00
C TRP A 194 0.14 2.72 -5.74
N ILE A 195 0.27 3.79 -4.96
CA ILE A 195 -0.84 4.66 -4.57
C ILE A 195 -0.66 5.99 -5.27
N ALA A 196 -1.66 6.45 -6.01
CA ALA A 196 -1.61 7.72 -6.73
C ALA A 196 -2.85 8.56 -6.49
N LYS A 197 -2.66 9.86 -6.24
CA LYS A 197 -3.73 10.86 -6.23
C LYS A 197 -4.38 10.92 -7.61
N VAL A 198 -5.71 10.83 -7.66
CA VAL A 198 -6.47 10.84 -8.92
C VAL A 198 -7.20 12.17 -9.11
N ASN A 199 -7.74 12.71 -8.02
CA ASN A 199 -8.47 13.97 -8.03
C ASN A 199 -8.28 14.66 -6.66
N ALA A 200 -9.14 15.63 -6.31
CA ALA A 200 -9.04 16.37 -5.06
C ALA A 200 -9.27 15.51 -3.80
N THR A 201 -9.98 14.38 -3.91
CA THR A 201 -10.42 13.58 -2.77
C THR A 201 -9.90 12.14 -2.80
N ASP A 202 -9.69 11.57 -3.98
CA ASP A 202 -9.51 10.13 -4.14
C ASP A 202 -8.11 9.72 -4.60
N VAL A 203 -7.77 8.47 -4.30
CA VAL A 203 -6.55 7.81 -4.74
C VAL A 203 -6.87 6.50 -5.47
N ASP A 204 -6.02 6.12 -6.42
CA ASP A 204 -6.00 4.75 -6.97
C ASP A 204 -4.87 3.96 -6.31
N ILE A 205 -5.16 2.71 -5.96
CA ILE A 205 -4.24 1.76 -5.32
C ILE A 205 -4.09 0.56 -6.25
N HIS A 206 -2.92 0.39 -6.86
CA HIS A 206 -2.61 -0.73 -7.73
C HIS A 206 -1.86 -1.80 -6.95
N TYR A 207 -2.37 -3.03 -6.96
CA TYR A 207 -1.82 -4.17 -6.22
C TYR A 207 -0.98 -5.07 -7.10
N TYR A 208 0.15 -5.52 -6.55
CA TYR A 208 1.07 -6.44 -7.19
C TYR A 208 1.44 -7.56 -6.23
N LEU A 209 1.53 -8.77 -6.78
CA LEU A 209 2.08 -9.95 -6.12
C LEU A 209 3.18 -10.51 -7.01
N ASP A 210 4.38 -10.68 -6.47
CA ASP A 210 5.56 -11.18 -7.19
C ASP A 210 5.87 -10.38 -8.45
N GLY A 211 5.75 -9.05 -8.35
CA GLY A 211 5.93 -8.13 -9.48
C GLY A 211 4.81 -8.14 -10.52
N VAL A 212 3.83 -9.02 -10.39
CA VAL A 212 2.69 -9.14 -11.32
C VAL A 212 1.52 -8.31 -10.82
N TRP A 213 1.03 -7.39 -11.65
CA TRP A 213 -0.19 -6.62 -11.36
C TRP A 213 -1.40 -7.54 -11.19
N LYS A 214 -2.19 -7.32 -10.13
CA LYS A 214 -3.36 -8.14 -9.78
C LYS A 214 -4.67 -7.38 -9.86
N GLY A 215 -4.65 -6.08 -9.59
CA GLY A 215 -5.87 -5.29 -9.58
C GLY A 215 -5.62 -3.83 -9.19
N GLN A 216 -6.66 -3.03 -9.32
CA GLN A 216 -6.69 -1.64 -8.89
C GLN A 216 -7.97 -1.41 -8.09
N HIS A 217 -7.87 -0.73 -6.96
CA HIS A 217 -9.02 -0.22 -6.22
C HIS A 217 -8.97 1.31 -6.13
N ARG A 218 -10.15 1.93 -6.09
CA ARG A 218 -10.33 3.35 -5.79
C ARG A 218 -10.55 3.55 -4.29
N GLY A 219 -9.63 4.24 -3.63
CA GLY A 219 -9.81 4.73 -2.26
C GLY A 219 -10.52 6.09 -2.28
N ALA A 220 -11.83 6.10 -2.00
CA ALA A 220 -12.63 7.33 -2.01
C ALA A 220 -12.39 8.15 -0.74
N ASN A 221 -12.13 9.45 -0.90
CA ASN A 221 -11.78 10.37 0.20
C ASN A 221 -10.49 10.02 0.98
N PHE A 222 -9.49 9.45 0.30
CA PHE A 222 -8.19 9.11 0.91
C PHE A 222 -7.17 10.26 0.86
N VAL A 223 -7.35 11.25 -0.03
CA VAL A 223 -6.47 12.42 -0.10
C VAL A 223 -6.53 13.20 1.21
N ASN A 224 -5.38 13.67 1.69
CA ASN A 224 -5.21 14.36 2.98
C ASN A 224 -5.63 13.53 4.21
N LYS A 225 -5.74 12.20 4.07
CA LYS A 225 -5.94 11.28 5.19
C LYS A 225 -4.62 10.55 5.50
N PRO A 226 -3.95 10.85 6.62
CA PRO A 226 -2.75 10.12 6.99
C PRO A 226 -3.12 8.67 7.31
N MET A 227 -2.28 7.73 6.88
CA MET A 227 -2.46 6.30 7.14
C MET A 227 -1.22 5.69 7.79
N TRP A 228 -1.42 4.97 8.88
CA TRP A 228 -0.41 4.10 9.48
C TRP A 228 -0.10 2.93 8.56
N ILE A 229 1.15 2.47 8.56
CA ILE A 229 1.57 1.21 7.95
C ILE A 229 1.75 0.19 9.07
N ILE A 230 1.11 -0.96 8.96
CA ILE A 230 1.06 -1.97 10.04
C ILE A 230 1.48 -3.34 9.49
N ILE A 231 2.30 -4.05 10.26
CA ILE A 231 2.61 -5.47 10.07
C ILE A 231 2.23 -6.20 11.35
N ASN A 232 1.35 -7.19 11.28
CA ASN A 232 0.95 -7.97 12.44
C ASN A 232 0.67 -9.43 12.11
N LEU A 233 0.71 -10.27 13.14
CA LEU A 233 0.17 -11.63 13.11
C LEU A 233 -1.02 -11.70 14.07
N GLN A 234 -2.22 -11.45 13.56
CA GLN A 234 -3.45 -11.69 14.32
C GLN A 234 -3.79 -13.19 14.25
N MET A 235 -4.58 -13.68 15.20
CA MET A 235 -5.05 -15.06 15.24
C MET A 235 -6.57 -15.09 15.34
N GLU A 236 -7.16 -16.10 14.73
CA GLU A 236 -8.60 -16.35 14.65
C GLU A 236 -9.39 -15.16 14.06
N GLY A 237 -10.60 -14.87 14.54
CA GLY A 237 -11.48 -13.86 13.94
C GLY A 237 -11.87 -14.24 12.52
N SER A 238 -11.56 -13.39 11.55
CA SER A 238 -11.86 -13.63 10.13
C SER A 238 -11.13 -14.85 9.55
N SER A 239 -10.07 -15.34 10.20
CA SER A 239 -9.35 -16.55 9.80
C SER A 239 -9.96 -17.86 10.33
N GLY A 240 -11.07 -17.76 11.07
CA GLY A 240 -11.76 -18.89 11.70
C GLY A 240 -11.10 -19.41 12.97
N SER A 241 -11.77 -20.31 13.67
CA SER A 241 -11.26 -20.96 14.89
C SER A 241 -11.62 -22.45 14.90
N PRO A 242 -10.89 -23.33 15.61
CA PRO A 242 -9.68 -23.02 16.38
C PRO A 242 -8.48 -22.75 15.47
N GLY A 243 -7.55 -21.92 15.94
CA GLY A 243 -6.23 -21.75 15.34
C GLY A 243 -5.21 -22.85 15.71
N PRO A 244 -3.95 -22.73 15.26
CA PRO A 244 -2.90 -23.71 15.52
C PRO A 244 -2.56 -23.87 17.01
N THR A 245 -2.29 -25.10 17.45
CA THR A 245 -1.91 -25.41 18.85
C THR A 245 -0.42 -25.26 19.13
N GLY A 246 0.38 -24.88 18.13
CA GLY A 246 1.82 -24.67 18.24
C GLY A 246 2.21 -23.24 17.85
N THR A 247 3.47 -22.89 18.10
CA THR A 247 4.00 -21.58 17.69
C THR A 247 3.87 -21.38 16.19
N THR A 248 3.28 -20.25 15.82
CA THR A 248 3.09 -19.82 14.42
C THR A 248 4.01 -18.65 14.14
N TYR A 249 4.65 -18.61 12.97
CA TYR A 249 5.58 -17.56 12.59
C TYR A 249 5.09 -16.79 11.36
N TYR A 250 5.33 -15.48 11.36
CA TYR A 250 5.16 -14.57 10.24
C TYR A 250 6.45 -13.78 10.07
N THR A 251 7.04 -13.81 8.87
CA THR A 251 8.37 -13.23 8.64
C THR A 251 8.29 -12.18 7.54
N ALA A 252 8.98 -11.06 7.73
CA ALA A 252 9.03 -9.93 6.80
C ALA A 252 10.48 -9.50 6.54
N ARG A 253 10.77 -9.06 5.31
CA ARG A 253 12.03 -8.41 4.94
C ARG A 253 11.81 -7.40 3.81
N ASN A 254 12.83 -6.60 3.52
CA ASN A 254 12.83 -5.66 2.39
C ASN A 254 11.60 -4.73 2.37
N VAL A 255 11.09 -4.36 3.54
CA VAL A 255 9.97 -3.41 3.64
C VAL A 255 10.47 -2.03 3.24
N TYR A 256 9.73 -1.39 2.35
CA TYR A 256 10.09 -0.15 1.70
C TYR A 256 8.89 0.79 1.63
N LEU A 257 9.13 2.05 1.94
CA LEU A 257 8.21 3.16 1.70
C LEU A 257 8.95 4.26 0.94
N GLY A 258 8.40 4.66 -0.20
CA GLY A 258 8.88 5.80 -0.96
C GLY A 258 7.73 6.64 -1.52
N ARG A 259 8.04 7.86 -1.93
CA ARG A 259 7.05 8.79 -2.49
C ARG A 259 7.65 9.74 -3.51
N SER A 260 6.80 10.24 -4.41
CA SER A 260 7.12 11.38 -5.25
C SER A 260 6.94 12.70 -4.48
N ARG A 261 7.73 13.72 -4.81
CA ARG A 261 7.48 15.12 -4.46
C ARG A 261 7.27 15.92 -5.75
N ALA A 262 6.10 16.55 -5.86
CA ALA A 262 5.73 17.43 -6.96
C ALA A 262 6.23 18.87 -6.76
#